data_AF-D6REM7-F1
#
_entry.id   AF-D6REM7-F1
#
_cell.length_a   1.000
_cell.length_b   1.000
_cell.length_c   1.000
_cell.angle_alpha   90.00
_cell.angle_beta   90.00
_cell.angle_gamma   90.00
#
_symmetry.space_group_name_H-M   'P 1'
#
loop_
_entity.id
_entity.type
_entity.pdbx_description
1 polymer ?
#
loop_
_entity_poly.entity_id
_entity_poly.type
_entity_poly.pdbx_seq_one_letter_code
_entity_poly.pdbx_strand_id
1 'polypeptide(L)' 'MTPSPLLLLLLPPLLLGAFPPAAAARGPPKMADKVVPRQVARLGRTVRLQCPVEGDPPPLTMWTKDGRTIHSGWSRFRVL' A
#
# COMPACT_ATOMS: atom_id res chain seq x y z
N MET A 1 -27.10 -39.92 12.13
CA MET A 1 -27.08 -39.27 13.45
C MET A 1 -26.35 -37.95 13.31
N THR A 2 -27.08 -36.89 12.97
CA THR A 2 -26.52 -35.54 12.88
C THR A 2 -26.24 -35.06 14.30
N PRO A 3 -25.00 -34.62 14.64
CA PRO A 3 -24.75 -34.06 15.96
C PRO A 3 -25.61 -32.83 16.16
N SER A 4 -26.11 -32.66 17.39
CA SER A 4 -26.92 -31.50 17.77
C SER A 4 -26.16 -30.20 17.46
N PRO A 5 -26.80 -29.21 16.82
CA PRO A 5 -26.15 -27.95 16.43
C PRO A 5 -25.61 -27.16 17.64
N LEU A 6 -26.10 -27.46 18.83
CA LEU A 6 -25.63 -26.88 20.09
C LEU A 6 -24.18 -27.30 20.44
N LEU A 7 -23.72 -28.47 19.99
CA LEU A 7 -22.37 -28.96 20.29
C LEU A 7 -21.29 -28.17 19.53
N LEU A 8 -21.62 -27.62 18.36
CA LEU A 8 -20.70 -26.82 17.54
C LEU A 8 -20.43 -25.44 18.14
N LEU A 9 -21.37 -24.91 18.95
CA LEU A 9 -21.26 -23.59 19.60
C LEU A 9 -20.38 -23.61 20.85
N LEU A 10 -20.08 -24.79 21.40
CA LEU A 10 -19.29 -24.98 22.63
C LEU A 10 -17.81 -25.23 22.35
N LEU A 11 -17.42 -25.44 21.09
CA LEU A 11 -16.02 -25.66 20.73
C LEU A 11 -15.24 -24.34 20.73
N PRO A 12 -14.09 -24.25 21.43
CA PRO A 12 -13.22 -23.09 21.36
C PRO A 12 -12.83 -22.81 19.90
N PRO A 13 -12.86 -21.54 19.44
CA PRO A 13 -12.56 -21.17 18.05
C PRO A 13 -11.15 -21.59 17.58
N LEU A 14 -10.25 -21.88 18.52
CA LEU A 14 -8.91 -22.44 18.29
C LEU A 14 -8.95 -23.84 17.64
N LEU A 15 -9.93 -24.68 17.99
CA LEU A 15 -10.12 -26.01 17.37
C LEU A 15 -10.70 -25.92 15.96
N LEU A 16 -11.34 -24.79 15.62
CA LEU A 16 -11.95 -24.53 14.32
C LEU A 16 -10.96 -23.95 13.29
N GLY A 17 -9.69 -23.74 13.67
CA GLY A 17 -8.71 -23.06 12.82
C GLY A 17 -9.00 -21.57 12.60
N ALA A 18 -9.98 -21.00 13.30
CA ALA A 18 -10.36 -19.60 13.23
C ALA A 18 -9.50 -18.78 14.20
N PHE A 19 -8.17 -18.85 14.04
CA PHE A 19 -7.34 -17.77 14.57
C PHE A 19 -7.60 -16.58 13.64
N PRO A 20 -8.18 -15.46 14.10
CA PRO A 20 -8.22 -14.27 13.27
C PRO A 20 -6.77 -14.01 12.83
N PRO A 21 -6.51 -13.72 11.54
CA PRO A 21 -5.16 -13.39 11.14
C PRO A 21 -4.70 -12.27 12.07
N ALA A 22 -3.66 -12.56 12.87
CA ALA A 22 -3.08 -11.60 13.80
C ALA A 22 -2.95 -10.30 13.02
N ALA A 23 -3.74 -9.28 13.41
CA ALA A 23 -3.96 -8.06 12.64
C ALA A 23 -2.65 -7.68 11.95
N ALA A 24 -2.60 -7.93 10.64
CA ALA A 24 -1.38 -7.88 9.83
C ALA A 24 -0.63 -6.62 10.25
N ALA A 25 0.60 -6.77 10.73
CA ALA A 25 1.30 -5.74 11.50
C ALA A 25 1.11 -4.35 10.88
N ARG A 26 0.12 -3.61 11.41
CA ARG A 26 -0.25 -2.28 10.93
C ARG A 26 0.94 -1.39 11.15
N GLY A 27 1.45 -0.82 10.08
CA GLY A 27 2.75 -0.18 10.09
C GLY A 27 2.67 1.22 9.48
N PRO A 28 3.43 2.18 10.01
CA PRO A 28 3.61 3.44 9.32
C PRO A 28 4.18 3.19 7.91
N PRO A 29 3.97 4.13 6.96
CA PRO A 29 4.51 4.01 5.62
C PRO A 29 6.01 3.86 5.64
N LYS A 30 6.52 2.90 4.87
CA LYS A 30 7.95 2.63 4.70
C LYS A 30 8.31 2.56 3.21
N MET A 31 9.56 2.90 2.89
CA MET A 31 10.09 2.69 1.54
C MET A 31 10.23 1.18 1.30
N ALA A 32 9.49 0.68 0.31
CA ALA A 32 9.56 -0.70 -0.16
C ALA A 32 10.83 -0.96 -0.98
N ASP A 33 11.28 0.04 -1.76
CA ASP A 33 12.45 -0.05 -2.63
C ASP A 33 13.34 1.21 -2.56
N LYS A 34 14.55 1.08 -3.12
CA LYS A 34 15.49 2.20 -3.23
C LYS A 34 15.01 3.23 -4.24
N VAL A 35 14.91 4.48 -3.80
CA VAL A 35 14.63 5.62 -4.68
C VAL A 35 15.93 6.16 -5.29
N VAL A 36 15.86 6.48 -6.59
CA VAL A 36 16.94 7.19 -7.29
C VAL A 36 16.80 8.68 -7.03
N PRO A 37 17.73 9.33 -6.30
CA PRO A 37 17.58 10.73 -5.88
C PRO A 37 17.71 11.71 -7.05
N ARG A 38 18.35 11.31 -8.15
CA ARG A 38 18.55 12.14 -9.33
C ARG A 38 18.37 11.32 -10.60
N GLN A 39 17.46 11.74 -11.46
CA GLN A 39 17.25 11.15 -12.78
C GLN A 39 17.58 12.17 -13.87
N VAL A 40 18.30 11.73 -14.90
CA VAL A 40 18.64 12.55 -16.07
C VAL A 40 17.84 12.02 -17.26
N ALA A 41 17.14 12.91 -17.95
CA ALA A 41 16.34 12.57 -19.12
C ALA A 41 16.76 13.41 -20.31
N ARG A 42 16.63 12.86 -21.53
CA ARG A 42 16.81 13.61 -22.77
C ARG A 42 15.57 14.44 -23.06
N LEU A 43 15.76 15.61 -23.66
CA LEU A 43 14.65 16.46 -24.12
C LEU A 43 13.71 15.67 -25.04
N GLY A 44 12.41 15.93 -24.90
CA GLY A 44 11.34 15.23 -25.63
C GLY A 44 11.07 13.80 -25.17
N ARG A 45 11.82 13.26 -24.20
CA ARG A 45 11.55 11.94 -23.61
C ARG A 45 10.74 12.07 -22.33
N THR A 46 9.99 11.02 -22.02
CA THR A 46 9.23 10.90 -20.77
C THR A 46 10.00 10.03 -19.79
N VAL A 47 10.02 10.46 -18.53
CA VAL A 47 10.59 9.70 -17.43
C VAL A 47 9.50 9.43 -16.39
N ARG A 48 9.61 8.29 -15.69
CA ARG A 48 8.72 7.93 -14.57
C ARG A 48 9.51 8.01 -13.27
N LEU A 49 9.12 8.93 -12.40
CA LEU A 49 9.63 8.99 -11.04
C LEU A 49 8.84 7.99 -10.19
N GLN A 50 9.53 7.09 -9.50
CA GLN A 50 8.91 6.07 -8.66
C GLN A 50 8.78 6.55 -7.22
N CYS A 51 7.70 6.14 -6.55
CA CYS A 51 7.46 6.32 -5.13
C CYS A 51 7.06 4.95 -4.54
N PRO A 52 8.04 4.05 -4.29
CA PRO A 52 7.77 2.71 -3.80
C PRO A 52 7.55 2.75 -2.29
N VAL A 53 6.36 3.17 -1.87
CA VAL A 53 5.97 3.24 -0.46
C VAL A 53 4.88 2.22 -0.18
N GLU A 54 5.06 1.43 0.87
CA GLU A 54 4.10 0.45 1.36
C GLU A 54 3.63 0.84 2.78
N GLY A 55 2.41 0.44 3.13
CA GLY A 55 1.80 0.70 4.43
C GLY A 55 0.40 0.10 4.51
N ASP A 56 -0.06 -0.16 5.73
CA ASP A 56 -1.42 -0.61 6.01
C ASP A 56 -2.02 0.26 7.13
N PRO A 57 -2.99 1.16 6.83
CA PRO A 57 -3.69 1.31 5.53
C PRO A 57 -2.79 1.89 4.42
N PRO A 58 -3.17 1.71 3.13
CA PRO A 58 -2.42 2.21 2.00
C PRO A 58 -2.11 3.72 2.11
N PRO A 59 -0.85 4.14 1.90
CA PRO A 59 -0.45 5.52 2.10
C PRO A 59 -0.98 6.45 1.00
N LEU A 60 -1.26 7.70 1.39
CA LEU A 60 -1.49 8.78 0.42
C LEU A 60 -0.17 9.17 -0.24
N THR A 61 -0.15 9.27 -1.57
CA THR A 61 1.00 9.75 -2.34
C THR A 61 0.69 11.09 -2.99
N MET A 62 1.60 12.06 -2.86
CA MET A 62 1.51 13.38 -3.48
C MET A 62 2.83 13.74 -4.15
N TRP A 63 2.75 14.32 -5.34
CA TRP A 63 3.91 14.81 -6.08
C TRP A 63 4.02 16.33 -5.97
N THR A 64 5.24 16.85 -5.83
CA THR A 64 5.51 18.28 -5.85
C THR A 64 6.68 18.59 -6.78
N LYS A 65 6.65 19.78 -7.38
CA LYS A 65 7.77 20.35 -8.14
C LYS A 65 7.96 21.79 -7.73
N ASP A 66 9.18 22.16 -7.35
CA ASP A 66 9.56 23.53 -6.96
C ASP A 66 8.60 24.13 -5.89
N GLY A 67 8.21 23.31 -4.92
CA GLY A 67 7.29 23.70 -3.84
C GLY A 67 5.80 23.73 -4.21
N ARG A 68 5.42 23.39 -5.45
CA ARG A 68 4.03 23.36 -5.91
C ARG A 68 3.51 21.93 -6.06
N THR A 69 2.30 21.68 -5.58
CA THR A 69 1.64 20.37 -5.69
C THR A 69 1.23 20.08 -7.13
N ILE A 70 1.53 18.88 -7.60
CA ILE A 70 1.03 18.32 -8.85
C ILE A 70 -0.23 17.52 -8.52
N HIS A 71 -1.38 17.96 -9.05
CA HIS A 71 -2.66 17.30 -8.80
C HIS A 71 -2.65 15.86 -9.31
N SER A 72 -3.21 14.94 -8.51
CA SER A 72 -3.28 13.50 -8.79
C SER A 72 -4.04 13.12 -10.06
N GLY A 73 -4.89 14.02 -10.59
CA GLY A 73 -5.59 13.83 -11.87
C GLY A 73 -4.68 13.89 -13.10
N TRP A 74 -3.43 14.32 -12.97
CA TRP A 74 -2.49 14.46 -14.08
C TRP A 74 -1.64 13.20 -14.21
N SER A 75 -1.95 12.36 -15.19
CA SER A 75 -1.15 11.17 -15.52
C SER A 75 0.25 11.52 -16.10
N ARG A 76 0.45 12.78 -16.54
CA ARG A 76 1.73 13.29 -17.05
C ARG A 76 1.90 14.77 -16.74
N PHE A 77 2.94 15.10 -15.98
CA PHE A 77 3.39 16.48 -15.78
C PHE A 77 4.38 16.89 -16.89
N ARG A 78 4.18 18.08 -17.50
CA ARG A 78 5.11 18.65 -18.48
C ARG A 78 6.02 19.67 -17.81
N VAL A 79 7.32 19.45 -17.89
CA VAL A 79 8.33 20.43 -17.50
C VAL A 79 8.53 21.37 -18.68
N LEU A 80 8.24 22.66 -18.48
CA LEU A 80 8.53 23.72 -19.46
C LEU A 80 10.03 23.99 -19.55
#